data_AF-A0A965VHV2-F1
#
_entry.id   AF-A0A965VHV2-F1
#
_cell.length_a   1.000
_cell.length_b   1.000
_cell.length_c   1.000
_cell.angle_alpha   90.00
_cell.angle_beta   90.00
_cell.angle_gamma   90.00
#
_symmetry.space_group_name_H-M   'P 1'
#
loop_
_entity.id
_entity.type
_entity.pdbx_description
1 polymer ?
#
loop_
_entity_poly.entity_id
_entity_poly.type
_entity_poly.pdbx_seq_one_letter_code
_entity_poly.pdbx_strand_id
1 'polypeptide(L)'
;VRCMVRHSEAVEPGTVWTWNAIGKADGAWQLAPGSDEARKGFLLNHLISEELPMRGTPSGTVSNSDPITGQAGWYDVRVRIRPASPDEAGETFPQMDSMPTVPGVVGKAAQVLRYFAGGKKS
;
A
#
# COMPACT_ATOMS: atom_id res chain seq x y z
N VAL A 1 10.06 0.34 4.38
CA VAL A 1 9.36 0.27 3.06
C VAL A 1 10.19 0.99 2.02
N ARG A 2 10.05 0.64 0.74
CA ARG A 2 10.64 1.35 -0.41
C ARG A 2 9.50 1.79 -1.35
N CYS A 3 9.52 3.03 -1.79
CA CYS A 3 8.46 3.61 -2.63
C CYS A 3 9.00 4.73 -3.52
N MET A 4 8.22 5.10 -4.53
CA MET A 4 8.45 6.33 -5.28
C MET A 4 8.13 7.53 -4.38
N VAL A 5 9.02 8.52 -4.36
CA VAL A 5 8.80 9.79 -3.68
C VAL A 5 8.74 10.91 -4.71
N ARG A 6 7.91 11.92 -4.47
CA ARG A 6 7.84 13.13 -5.28
C ARG A 6 7.89 14.35 -4.37
N HIS A 7 8.62 15.36 -4.82
CA HIS A 7 8.62 16.66 -4.18
C HIS A 7 7.29 17.37 -4.45
N SER A 8 6.76 18.06 -3.44
CA SER A 8 5.56 18.88 -3.53
C SER A 8 5.67 20.01 -2.52
N GLU A 9 5.24 21.22 -2.90
CA GLU A 9 5.13 22.38 -2.00
C GLU A 9 3.79 22.41 -1.24
N ALA A 10 2.91 21.43 -1.50
CA ALA A 10 1.59 21.34 -0.87
C ALA A 10 1.61 20.64 0.51
N VAL A 11 2.79 20.30 1.03
CA VAL A 11 2.97 19.68 2.35
C VAL A 11 3.87 20.56 3.22
N GLU A 12 3.64 20.52 4.52
CA GLU A 12 4.46 21.26 5.49
C GLU A 12 5.92 20.78 5.47
N PRO A 13 6.92 21.67 5.61
CA PRO A 13 8.33 21.28 5.64
C PRO A 13 8.71 20.25 6.72
N GLY A 14 9.05 19.04 6.28
CA GLY A 14 9.40 17.93 7.18
C GLY A 14 8.26 16.93 7.36
N THR A 15 7.10 17.21 6.77
CA THR A 15 5.97 16.30 6.68
C THR A 15 6.00 15.52 5.38
N VAL A 16 5.77 14.21 5.46
CA VAL A 16 5.51 13.35 4.30
C VAL A 16 4.04 12.97 4.28
N TRP A 17 3.49 12.81 3.09
CA TRP A 17 2.10 12.43 2.92
C TRP A 17 1.94 11.39 1.81
N THR A 18 1.00 10.48 2.02
CA THR A 18 0.60 9.46 1.05
C THR A 18 -0.88 9.19 1.19
N TRP A 19 -1.51 8.77 0.09
CA TRP A 19 -2.81 8.13 0.19
C TRP A 19 -2.69 6.79 0.91
N ASN A 20 -3.76 6.41 1.61
CA ASN A 20 -3.89 5.07 2.17
C ASN A 20 -4.26 4.06 1.07
N ALA A 21 -3.97 2.77 1.30
CA ALA A 21 -4.39 1.65 0.46
C ALA A 21 -3.99 1.72 -1.02
N ILE A 22 -2.83 2.32 -1.33
CA ILE A 22 -2.29 2.38 -2.70
C ILE A 22 -1.78 1.00 -3.14
N GLY A 23 -0.97 0.34 -2.30
CA GLY A 23 -0.42 -0.98 -2.58
C GLY A 23 -1.48 -2.08 -2.48
N LYS A 24 -1.51 -2.97 -3.48
CA LYS A 24 -2.39 -4.15 -3.48
C LYS A 24 -1.57 -5.40 -3.70
N ALA A 25 -1.94 -6.50 -3.04
CA ALA A 25 -1.31 -7.79 -3.32
C ALA A 25 -1.58 -8.20 -4.77
N ASP A 26 -0.59 -8.80 -5.42
CA ASP A 26 -0.70 -9.23 -6.80
C ASP A 26 -1.78 -10.33 -6.95
N GLY A 27 -2.57 -10.28 -8.02
CA GLY A 27 -3.72 -11.17 -8.23
C GLY A 27 -4.93 -10.92 -7.29
N ALA A 28 -4.81 -10.06 -6.28
CA ALA A 28 -5.94 -9.65 -5.46
C ALA A 28 -6.85 -8.70 -6.26
N TRP A 29 -8.12 -8.58 -5.85
CA TRP A 29 -9.06 -7.62 -6.47
C TRP A 29 -9.23 -7.77 -7.99
N GLN A 30 -9.06 -8.98 -8.53
CA GLN A 30 -9.06 -9.24 -9.98
C GLN A 30 -7.98 -8.46 -10.76
N LEU A 31 -6.92 -8.02 -10.08
CA LEU A 31 -5.76 -7.44 -10.74
C LEU A 31 -5.07 -8.49 -11.61
N ALA A 32 -4.58 -8.05 -12.76
CA ALA A 32 -3.72 -8.89 -13.57
C ALA A 32 -2.40 -9.14 -12.83
N PRO A 33 -1.81 -10.35 -12.95
CA PRO A 33 -0.48 -10.61 -12.43
C PRO A 33 0.53 -9.56 -12.90
N GLY A 34 1.28 -9.00 -11.96
CA GLY A 34 2.26 -7.95 -12.21
C GLY A 34 1.65 -6.57 -12.49
N SER A 35 0.48 -6.26 -11.95
CA SER A 35 -0.09 -4.90 -12.09
C SER A 35 0.76 -3.84 -11.37
N ASP A 36 0.64 -2.60 -11.80
CA ASP A 36 1.37 -1.48 -11.21
C ASP A 36 0.95 -1.22 -9.75
N GLU A 37 -0.30 -1.48 -9.38
CA GLU A 37 -0.78 -1.40 -7.99
C GLU A 37 -0.04 -2.38 -7.06
N ALA A 38 0.45 -3.50 -7.60
CA ALA A 38 1.26 -4.46 -6.86
C ALA A 38 2.76 -4.14 -6.89
N ARG A 39 3.30 -3.81 -8.07
CA ARG A 39 4.75 -3.59 -8.26
C ARG A 39 5.24 -2.20 -7.83
N LYS A 40 4.41 -1.18 -8.02
CA LYS A 40 4.73 0.25 -7.79
C LYS A 40 3.94 0.85 -6.63
N GLY A 41 2.81 0.24 -6.26
CA GLY A 41 2.06 0.60 -5.06
C GLY A 41 2.76 0.09 -3.80
N PHE A 42 2.55 0.76 -2.67
CA PHE A 42 3.05 0.33 -1.36
C PHE A 42 2.03 0.63 -0.27
N LEU A 43 2.18 -0.04 0.87
CA LEU A 43 1.41 0.24 2.08
C LEU A 43 2.33 0.88 3.12
N LEU A 44 1.98 2.08 3.56
CA LEU A 44 2.69 2.75 4.66
C LEU A 44 2.46 2.01 5.98
N ASN A 45 1.34 1.28 6.10
CA ASN A 45 0.94 0.53 7.29
C ASN A 45 2.05 -0.40 7.82
N HIS A 46 2.95 -0.89 6.97
CA HIS A 46 4.11 -1.67 7.41
C HIS A 46 5.10 -0.92 8.31
N LEU A 47 5.02 0.41 8.39
CA LEU A 47 5.81 1.24 9.31
C LEU A 47 5.06 1.57 10.61
N ILE A 48 3.75 1.33 10.65
CA ILE A 48 2.90 1.66 11.79
C ILE A 48 2.89 0.46 12.72
N SER A 49 3.44 0.60 13.92
CA SER A 49 3.43 -0.48 14.91
C SER A 49 2.06 -0.58 15.58
N GLU A 50 1.59 -1.80 15.82
CA GLU A 50 0.36 -2.06 16.60
C GLU A 50 0.58 -1.81 18.09
N GLU A 51 1.82 -1.88 18.57
CA GLU A 51 2.17 -1.59 19.97
C GLU A 51 3.30 -0.56 20.06
N LEU A 52 3.23 0.32 21.05
CA LEU A 52 4.26 1.30 21.38
C LEU A 52 5.02 0.88 22.64
N PRO A 53 6.33 1.16 22.74
CA PRO A 53 7.07 0.95 23.98
C PRO A 53 6.49 1.81 25.11
N MET A 54 6.17 1.20 26.25
CA MET A 54 5.70 1.91 27.44
C MET A 54 6.30 1.30 28.70
N ARG A 55 7.23 2.05 29.33
CA ARG A 55 7.86 1.60 30.58
C ARG A 55 6.83 1.53 31.71
N GLY A 56 6.90 0.49 32.52
CA GLY A 56 6.02 0.30 33.68
C GLY A 56 4.76 -0.52 33.41
N THR A 57 4.53 -0.98 32.17
CA THR A 57 3.53 -2.03 31.90
C THR A 57 4.15 -3.41 32.09
N PRO A 58 3.35 -4.45 32.43
CA PRO A 58 3.85 -5.83 32.54
C PRO A 58 4.51 -6.35 31.26
N SER A 59 4.03 -5.94 30.07
CA SER A 59 4.59 -6.32 28.77
C SER A 59 5.74 -5.42 28.30
N GLY A 60 5.91 -4.24 28.91
CA GLY A 60 6.81 -3.19 28.42
C GLY A 60 6.29 -2.44 27.18
N THR A 61 5.08 -2.76 26.74
CA THR A 61 4.40 -2.15 25.58
C THR A 61 2.98 -1.71 25.95
N VAL A 62 2.36 -0.92 25.08
CA VAL A 62 0.94 -0.54 25.10
C VAL A 62 0.39 -0.59 23.68
N SER A 63 -0.91 -0.86 23.53
CA SER A 63 -1.59 -0.78 22.22
C SER A 63 -1.41 0.61 21.60
N ASN A 64 -1.08 0.68 20.31
CA ASN A 64 -1.06 1.90 19.51
C ASN A 64 -2.48 2.27 19.05
N SER A 65 -3.38 2.38 20.01
CA SER A 65 -4.78 2.71 19.79
C SER A 65 -5.19 3.80 20.78
N ASP A 66 -6.13 4.63 20.37
CA ASP A 66 -6.78 5.57 21.27
C ASP A 66 -7.36 4.83 22.49
N PRO A 67 -7.01 5.20 23.73
CA PRO A 67 -7.38 4.45 24.92
C PRO A 67 -8.87 4.52 25.28
N ILE A 68 -9.63 5.40 24.63
CA ILE A 68 -11.07 5.58 24.88
C ILE A 68 -11.91 4.80 23.87
N THR A 69 -11.56 4.91 22.59
CA THR A 69 -12.34 4.38 21.47
C THR A 69 -11.77 3.08 20.90
N GLY A 70 -10.51 2.77 21.16
CA GLY A 70 -9.79 1.64 20.56
C GLY A 70 -9.42 1.84 19.08
N GLN A 71 -9.59 3.05 18.52
CA GLN A 71 -9.21 3.33 17.14
C GLN A 71 -7.69 3.32 16.97
N ALA A 72 -7.20 2.72 15.88
CA ALA A 72 -5.77 2.63 15.61
C ALA A 72 -5.13 4.00 15.35
N GLY A 73 -3.97 4.24 15.98
CA GLY A 73 -3.21 5.49 15.89
C GLY A 73 -2.41 5.61 14.59
N TRP A 74 -3.09 5.89 13.46
CA TRP A 74 -2.46 5.90 12.12
C TRP A 74 -1.73 7.21 11.75
N TYR A 75 -1.98 8.31 12.46
CA TYR A 75 -1.55 9.65 11.99
C TYR A 75 -0.20 10.12 12.55
N ASP A 76 0.29 9.51 13.63
CA ASP A 76 1.48 9.97 14.34
C ASP A 76 2.70 9.05 14.13
N VAL A 77 3.16 8.93 12.88
CA VAL A 77 4.35 8.12 12.54
C VAL A 77 5.50 9.00 12.09
N ARG A 78 6.61 8.94 12.84
CA ARG A 78 7.87 9.58 12.46
C ARG A 78 8.71 8.63 11.62
N VAL A 79 9.10 9.09 10.44
CA VAL A 79 9.92 8.30 9.51
C VAL A 79 11.26 8.98 9.24
N ARG A 80 12.22 8.19 8.74
CA ARG A 80 13.45 8.69 8.12
C ARG A 80 13.50 8.18 6.69
N ILE A 81 13.67 9.09 5.75
CA ILE A 81 13.84 8.76 4.34
C ILE A 81 15.31 8.74 3.95
N ARG A 82 15.66 7.83 3.06
CA ARG A 82 16.95 7.80 2.37
C ARG A 82 16.71 7.41 0.91
N PRO A 83 17.55 7.86 -0.04
CA PRO A 83 17.53 7.31 -1.39
C PRO A 83 17.72 5.79 -1.35
N ALA A 84 17.01 5.08 -2.23
CA ALA A 84 17.31 3.68 -2.52
C ALA A 84 18.63 3.60 -3.31
N SER A 85 19.36 2.50 -3.18
CA SER A 85 20.53 2.28 -4.04
C SER A 85 20.09 2.03 -5.49
N PRO A 86 20.98 2.26 -6.48
CA PRO A 86 20.63 2.04 -7.89
C PRO A 86 20.20 0.60 -8.21
N ASP A 87 20.76 -0.40 -7.53
CA ASP A 87 20.42 -1.82 -7.62
C ASP A 87 19.11 -2.17 -6.91
N GLU A 88 18.68 -1.37 -5.94
CA GLU A 88 17.38 -1.48 -5.28
C GLU A 88 16.25 -0.76 -6.05
N ALA A 89 16.59 0.05 -7.04
CA ALA A 89 15.61 0.87 -7.77
C ALA A 89 14.80 0.03 -8.77
N GLY A 90 13.48 0.16 -8.76
CA GLY A 90 12.61 -0.41 -9.80
C GLY A 90 11.24 -0.90 -9.32
N GLU A 91 11.14 -1.30 -8.05
CA GLU A 91 9.90 -1.83 -7.45
C GLU A 91 9.78 -1.42 -5.99
N THR A 92 8.57 -1.44 -5.44
CA THR A 92 8.34 -1.16 -4.02
C THR A 92 8.89 -2.30 -3.13
N PHE A 93 8.95 -2.08 -1.82
CA PHE A 93 9.33 -3.12 -0.87
C PHE A 93 8.53 -2.97 0.44
N PRO A 94 8.03 -4.08 1.03
CA PRO A 94 8.19 -5.48 0.60
C PRO A 94 7.38 -5.80 -0.67
N GLN A 95 7.89 -6.76 -1.46
CA GLN A 95 7.09 -7.46 -2.47
C GLN A 95 6.52 -8.73 -1.84
N MET A 96 5.30 -9.08 -2.21
CA MET A 96 4.61 -10.27 -1.72
C MET A 96 4.27 -11.16 -2.91
N ASP A 97 4.26 -12.47 -2.69
CA ASP A 97 3.85 -13.43 -3.71
C ASP A 97 2.40 -13.17 -4.14
N SER A 98 2.10 -13.49 -5.40
CA SER A 98 0.74 -13.36 -5.93
C SER A 98 -0.23 -14.21 -5.12
N MET A 99 -1.38 -13.61 -4.81
CA MET A 99 -2.44 -14.29 -4.08
C MET A 99 -2.95 -15.50 -4.88
N PRO A 100 -3.12 -16.67 -4.24
CA PRO A 100 -3.72 -17.82 -4.91
C PRO A 100 -5.17 -17.51 -5.27
N THR A 101 -5.67 -18.21 -6.29
CA THR A 101 -7.10 -18.12 -6.62
C THR A 101 -7.92 -18.66 -5.44
N VAL A 102 -8.78 -17.83 -4.87
CA VAL A 102 -9.65 -18.24 -3.77
C VAL A 102 -10.82 -19.10 -4.30
N PRO A 103 -11.23 -20.15 -3.57
CA PRO A 103 -12.39 -20.95 -3.94
C PRO A 103 -13.66 -20.10 -4.12
N GLY A 104 -14.47 -20.40 -5.14
CA GLY A 104 -15.74 -19.70 -5.40
C GLY A 104 -15.61 -18.40 -6.22
N VAL A 105 -14.40 -17.93 -6.51
CA VAL A 105 -14.20 -16.83 -7.46
C VAL A 105 -14.19 -17.39 -8.89
N VAL A 106 -15.26 -17.11 -9.62
CA VAL A 106 -15.32 -17.35 -11.07
C VAL A 106 -14.29 -16.41 -11.71
N GLY A 107 -13.33 -16.97 -12.45
CA GLY A 107 -12.15 -16.27 -12.95
C GLY A 107 -12.46 -14.99 -13.76
N LYS A 108 -11.39 -14.18 -13.96
CA LYS A 108 -11.34 -12.87 -14.65
C LYS A 108 -12.70 -12.37 -15.12
N ALA A 109 -13.27 -11.42 -14.37
CA ALA A 109 -14.44 -10.65 -14.77
C ALA A 109 -14.37 -10.42 -16.28
N ALA A 110 -15.30 -11.04 -17.00
CA ALA A 110 -15.19 -11.24 -18.44
C ALA A 110 -14.69 -9.94 -19.10
N GLN A 111 -13.60 -10.02 -19.86
CA GLN A 111 -13.05 -8.89 -20.63
C GLN A 111 -14.05 -8.53 -21.74
N VAL A 112 -15.22 -8.04 -21.38
CA VAL A 112 -16.25 -7.55 -22.29
C VAL A 112 -16.08 -6.05 -22.35
N LEU A 113 -14.91 -5.61 -22.84
CA LEU A 113 -14.75 -4.26 -23.36
C LEU A 113 -15.41 -4.23 -24.74
N ARG A 114 -16.73 -4.08 -24.78
CA ARG A 114 -17.46 -3.78 -26.03
C ARG A 114 -17.48 -2.28 -26.27
N TYR A 115 -16.33 -1.72 -26.64
CA TYR A 115 -16.33 -0.44 -27.35
C TYR A 115 -16.41 -0.73 -28.84
N PHE A 116 -17.63 -0.91 -29.35
CA PHE A 116 -17.89 -0.88 -30.78
C PHE A 116 -18.10 0.58 -31.19
N ALA A 117 -17.01 1.29 -31.51
CA ALA A 117 -17.12 2.57 -32.21
C ALA A 117 -17.42 2.24 -33.69
N GLY A 118 -18.66 2.50 -34.11
CA GLY A 118 -19.23 2.10 -35.40
C GLY A 118 -18.28 2.27 -36.58
N GLY A 119 -17.87 1.15 -37.18
CA GLY A 119 -17.24 1.12 -38.49
C GLY A 119 -18.27 1.51 -39.56
N LYS A 120 -17.97 2.54 -40.35
CA LYS A 120 -18.75 2.90 -41.54
C LYS A 120 -18.78 1.71 -42.49
N LYS A 121 -19.98 1.32 -42.93
CA LYS A 121 -20.15 0.45 -44.10
C LYS A 121 -19.67 1.23 -45.33
N SER A 122 -18.60 0.77 -45.96
CA SER A 122 -18.33 1.01 -47.38
C SER A 122 -18.96 -0.10 -48.20
#